data_AF-A0AAU8SFK7-F1
#
_entry.id   AF-A0AAU8SFK7-F1
#
_cell.length_a   1.000
_cell.length_b   1.000
_cell.length_c   1.000
_cell.angle_alpha   90.00
_cell.angle_beta   90.00
_cell.angle_gamma   90.00
#
_symmetry.space_group_name_H-M   'P 1'
#
loop_
_entity.id
_entity.type
_entity.pdbx_description
1 polymer ?
#
loop_
_entity_poly.entity_id
_entity_poly.type
_entity_poly.pdbx_seq_one_letter_code
_entity_poly.pdbx_strand_id
1 'polypeptide(L)' 'MEISGSAQGGSSLCTPAGTVGKTDVLLMDNVAMAPMSDGTVRDLLEIFDDRRGHRSTLMTSRIQLKSGT' A
#
# COMPACT_ATOMS: atom_id res chain seq x y z
N MET A 1 19.63 -5.73 36.92
CA MET A 1 20.49 -5.83 35.73
C MET A 1 19.58 -5.70 34.53
N GLU A 2 19.92 -4.78 33.63
CA GLU A 2 19.01 -4.03 32.76
C GLU A 2 18.14 -4.85 31.79
N ILE A 3 16.86 -4.49 31.71
CA ILE A 3 16.00 -4.80 30.56
C ILE A 3 16.02 -3.60 29.61
N SER A 4 17.07 -3.54 28.77
CA SER A 4 17.09 -2.65 27.61
C SER A 4 16.33 -3.32 26.46
N GLY A 5 15.37 -2.62 25.87
CA GLY A 5 14.61 -3.14 24.74
C GLY A 5 13.36 -2.31 24.46
N SER A 6 13.58 -1.13 23.88
CA SER A 6 12.58 -0.15 23.47
C SER A 6 11.36 -0.77 22.77
N ALA A 7 10.17 -0.44 23.26
CA ALA A 7 8.91 -0.68 22.56
C ALA A 7 8.88 0.14 21.27
N GLN A 8 9.25 -0.47 20.14
CA GLN A 8 9.01 0.10 18.82
C GLN A 8 7.57 -0.26 18.43
N GLY A 9 6.67 0.71 18.61
CA GLY A 9 5.24 0.55 18.33
C GLY A 9 4.98 0.18 16.88
N GLY A 10 4.61 -1.07 16.64
CA GLY A 10 4.05 -1.52 15.36
C GLY A 10 2.58 -1.08 15.27
N SER A 11 2.30 0.01 14.57
CA SER A 11 0.94 0.45 14.23
C SER A 11 0.35 -0.27 13.01
N SER A 12 0.94 -1.40 12.58
CA SER A 12 0.43 -2.18 11.46
C SER A 12 -0.91 -2.80 11.81
N LEU A 13 -1.99 -2.12 11.43
CA LEU A 13 -3.30 -2.72 11.29
C LEU A 13 -3.20 -3.73 10.14
N CYS A 14 -2.92 -5.00 10.48
CA CYS A 14 -3.00 -6.14 9.56
C CYS A 14 -4.48 -6.34 9.18
N THR A 15 -4.95 -5.45 8.32
CA THR A 15 -6.30 -5.49 7.77
C THR A 15 -6.23 -6.43 6.59
N PRO A 16 -7.02 -7.53 6.56
CA PRO A 16 -7.01 -8.45 5.43
C PRO A 16 -7.27 -7.68 4.13
N ALA A 17 -6.52 -7.95 3.06
CA ALA A 17 -6.61 -7.22 1.80
C ALA A 17 -8.06 -7.11 1.27
N GLY A 18 -8.90 -8.13 1.51
CA GLY A 18 -10.30 -8.15 1.11
C GLY A 18 -11.25 -7.18 1.82
N THR A 19 -10.84 -6.52 2.91
CA THR A 19 -11.66 -5.48 3.57
C THR A 19 -11.30 -4.06 3.16
N VAL A 20 -10.11 -3.85 2.58
CA VAL A 20 -9.61 -2.54 2.13
C VAL A 20 -10.42 -2.00 0.95
N GLY A 21 -10.94 -2.90 0.10
CA GLY A 21 -11.79 -2.54 -1.02
C GLY A 21 -13.08 -1.81 -0.61
N LYS A 22 -13.56 -1.98 0.64
CA LYS A 22 -14.88 -1.50 1.06
C LYS A 22 -14.96 -0.01 1.43
N THR A 23 -13.83 0.65 1.68
CA THR A 23 -13.76 2.04 2.17
C THR A 23 -14.01 3.06 1.07
N ASP A 24 -14.73 4.15 1.33
CA ASP A 24 -15.02 5.21 0.34
C ASP A 24 -13.76 5.84 -0.25
N VAL A 25 -12.73 6.00 0.58
CA VAL A 25 -11.41 6.49 0.19
C VAL A 25 -10.33 5.49 0.60
N LEU A 26 -9.53 5.05 -0.36
CA LEU A 26 -8.35 4.21 -0.13
C LEU A 26 -7.11 5.09 -0.26
N LEU A 27 -6.33 5.20 0.81
CA LEU A 27 -5.02 5.84 0.80
C LEU A 27 -3.94 4.76 0.88
N MET A 28 -3.00 4.79 -0.06
CA MET A 28 -1.84 3.90 -0.06
C MET A 28 -0.56 4.74 -0.11
N ASP A 29 0.19 4.73 0.99
CA ASP A 29 1.42 5.51 1.11
C ASP A 29 2.65 4.72 0.64
N ASN A 30 3.59 5.39 -0.03
CA ASN A 30 4.90 4.85 -0.44
C ASN A 30 4.83 3.59 -1.32
N VAL A 31 3.87 3.53 -2.23
CA VAL A 31 3.75 2.39 -3.15
C VAL A 31 4.89 2.38 -4.17
N ALA A 32 5.25 1.18 -4.63
CA ALA A 32 6.27 0.95 -5.65
C ALA A 32 7.69 1.42 -5.28
N MET A 33 8.00 1.63 -3.99
CA MET A 33 9.38 1.93 -3.54
C MET A 33 10.41 0.86 -3.90
N ALA A 34 9.97 -0.37 -4.21
CA ALA A 34 10.77 -1.43 -4.79
C ALA A 34 9.97 -2.12 -5.91
N PRO A 35 10.63 -2.85 -6.83
CA PRO A 35 9.94 -3.67 -7.82
C PRO A 35 8.96 -4.63 -7.13
N MET A 36 7.70 -4.60 -7.54
CA MET A 36 6.68 -5.50 -7.02
C MET A 36 6.64 -6.77 -7.86
N SER A 37 6.24 -7.89 -7.25
CA SER A 37 6.00 -9.12 -8.00
C SER A 37 4.76 -8.99 -8.89
N ASP A 38 4.69 -9.77 -9.97
CA ASP A 38 3.52 -9.82 -10.85
C ASP A 38 2.22 -10.17 -10.10
N GLY A 39 2.31 -11.01 -9.05
CA GLY A 39 1.18 -11.33 -8.18
C GLY A 39 0.69 -10.10 -7.42
N THR A 40 1.59 -9.36 -6.78
CA THR A 40 1.24 -8.12 -6.06
C THR A 40 0.65 -7.06 -6.99
N VAL A 41 1.17 -6.93 -8.21
CA VAL A 41 0.60 -6.03 -9.23
C VAL A 41 -0.83 -6.45 -9.58
N ARG A 42 -1.06 -7.76 -9.76
CA ARG A 42 -2.39 -8.31 -10.09
C ARG A 42 -3.41 -8.08 -8.99
N ASP A 43 -3.02 -8.34 -7.74
CA ASP A 43 -3.89 -8.12 -6.57
C ASP A 43 -4.27 -6.63 -6.44
N LEU A 44 -3.33 -5.72 -6.69
CA LEU A 44 -3.62 -4.28 -6.69
C LEU A 44 -4.55 -3.86 -7.83
N LEU A 45 -4.37 -4.45 -9.02
CA LEU A 45 -5.27 -4.18 -10.15
C LEU A 45 -6.69 -4.66 -9.88
N GLU A 46 -6.87 -5.80 -9.23
CA GLU A 46 -8.19 -6.29 -8.79
C GLU A 46 -8.86 -5.29 -7.83
N ILE A 47 -8.12 -4.83 -6.82
CA ILE A 47 -8.61 -3.80 -5.89
C ILE A 47 -8.97 -2.50 -6.62
N PHE A 48 -8.19 -2.09 -7.63
CA PHE A 48 -8.48 -0.88 -8.38
C PHE A 48 -9.69 -1.02 -9.31
N ASP A 49 -9.89 -2.19 -9.90
CA ASP A 49 -11.05 -2.47 -10.75
C ASP A 49 -12.34 -2.48 -9.95
N ASP A 50 -12.35 -3.15 -8.78
CA ASP A 50 -13.47 -3.17 -7.82
C ASP A 50 -13.85 -1.78 -7.28
N ARG A 51 -12.95 -0.81 -7.38
CA ARG A 51 -13.16 0.57 -6.91
C ARG A 51 -13.51 1.52 -8.03
N ARG A 52 -13.20 1.17 -9.28
CA ARG A 52 -13.37 2.03 -10.45
C ARG A 52 -14.83 2.46 -10.59
N GLY A 53 -15.09 3.77 -10.60
CA GLY A 53 -16.43 4.32 -10.78
C GLY A 53 -17.33 4.34 -9.54
N HIS A 54 -16.89 3.73 -8.43
CA HIS A 54 -17.67 3.67 -7.19
C HIS A 54 -16.99 4.39 -6.01
N ARG A 55 -15.65 4.33 -5.90
CA ARG A 55 -14.91 4.82 -4.74
C ARG A 55 -13.54 5.40 -5.12
N SER A 56 -13.04 6.37 -4.36
CA SER A 56 -11.81 7.10 -4.68
C SER A 56 -10.56 6.39 -4.18
N THR A 57 -9.46 6.45 -4.93
CA THR A 57 -8.17 5.89 -4.53
C THR A 57 -7.08 6.95 -4.67
N LEU A 58 -6.30 7.17 -3.61
CA LEU A 58 -5.13 8.05 -3.59
C LEU A 58 -3.89 7.23 -3.28
N MET A 59 -2.89 7.31 -4.13
CA MET A 59 -1.62 6.61 -3.98
C MET A 59 -0.47 7.60 -3.99
N THR A 60 0.45 7.48 -3.04
CA THR A 60 1.71 8.21 -3.04
C THR A 60 2.82 7.23 -3.43
N SER A 61 3.78 7.70 -4.22
CA SER A 61 4.95 6.92 -4.61
C SER A 61 6.18 7.82 -4.64
N ARG A 62 7.30 7.31 -4.11
CA ARG A 62 8.60 7.98 -4.11
C ARG A 62 9.59 7.21 -4.96
N ILE A 63 9.20 6.94 -6.20
CA ILE A 63 10.07 6.28 -7.18
C ILE A 63 10.97 7.29 -7.87
N GLN A 64 12.20 6.87 -8.15
CA GLN A 64 13.09 7.65 -9.00
C GLN A 64 12.57 7.58 -10.44
N LEU A 65 12.22 8.73 -11.00
CA LEU A 65 11.86 8.82 -12.40
C LEU A 65 13.14 8.63 -13.23
N LYS A 66 13.12 7.70 -14.18
CA LYS A 66 14.20 7.62 -15.17
C LYS A 66 14.14 8.91 -16.02
N SER A 67 15.21 9.69 -15.98
CA SER A 67 15.44 10.76 -16.94
C SER A 67 15.78 10.13 -18.29
N GLY A 68 14.88 10.23 -19.25
CA GLY A 68 15.10 9.75 -20.62
C GLY A 68 16.27 10.51 -21.27
N THR A 69 17.20 9.75 -21.86
CA THR A 69 18.06 10.21 -22.96
C THR A 69 17.39 9.81 -24.26
#